data_AF-A0A518E1U1-F1
#
_entry.id   AF-A0A518E1U1-F1
#
_cell.length_a   1.000
_cell.length_b   1.000
_cell.length_c   1.000
_cell.angle_alpha   90.00
_cell.angle_beta   90.00
_cell.angle_gamma   90.00
#
_symmetry.space_group_name_H-M   'P 1'
#
loop_
_entity.id
_entity.type
_entity.pdbx_description
1 polymer ?
#
loop_
_entity_poly.entity_id
_entity_poly.type
_entity_poly.pdbx_seq_one_letter_code
_entity_poly.pdbx_strand_id
1 'polypeptide(L)'
;MRLVLLCSAVLASTFFAAAAAAQRPGKPAPPPSRYSYTLSIDAKSLPPGVTVRKVSDDLGVRHFVKNSSDKPLVLAMIYSNDRLVSGKKLLGGKVYGWFPSGVPMAGKQHLKGWQAPFGDIEETLLTLPRDPERIYAGREKGLDKTLPADEPVTIEAEYDGQPYAIKGTIHYQLNPAYDAQR
;
A
#
# COMPACT_ATOMS: atom_id res chain seq x y z
N MET A 1 -51.30 -4.81 -17.79
CA MET A 1 -50.91 -4.01 -16.60
C MET A 1 -49.44 -4.33 -16.31
N ARG A 2 -48.54 -3.37 -16.54
CA ARG A 2 -47.09 -3.51 -16.33
C ARG A 2 -46.79 -3.35 -14.83
N LEU A 3 -46.08 -4.28 -14.23
CA LEU A 3 -45.41 -4.05 -12.95
C LEU A 3 -43.91 -4.29 -13.16
N VAL A 4 -43.19 -3.17 -13.26
CA VAL A 4 -41.75 -3.09 -13.25
C VAL A 4 -41.31 -3.20 -11.79
N LEU A 5 -40.61 -4.26 -11.41
CA LEU A 5 -39.87 -4.32 -10.16
C LEU A 5 -38.38 -4.08 -10.48
N LEU A 6 -37.97 -2.81 -10.40
CA LEU A 6 -36.60 -2.47 -10.05
C LEU A 6 -36.50 -2.56 -8.53
N CYS A 7 -35.53 -3.30 -8.00
CA CYS A 7 -34.88 -2.92 -6.75
C CYS A 7 -33.51 -3.60 -6.61
N SER A 8 -32.48 -2.81 -6.91
CA SER A 8 -31.21 -2.69 -6.17
C SER A 8 -30.47 -3.98 -5.80
N ALA A 9 -29.50 -4.35 -6.65
CA ALA A 9 -28.36 -5.14 -6.22
C ALA A 9 -27.54 -4.32 -5.22
N VAL A 10 -27.54 -4.76 -3.96
CA VAL A 10 -26.64 -4.30 -2.92
C VAL A 10 -25.22 -4.69 -3.35
N LEU A 11 -24.43 -3.70 -3.76
CA LEU A 11 -22.98 -3.83 -3.89
C LEU A 11 -22.44 -4.17 -2.51
N ALA A 12 -22.04 -5.43 -2.32
CA ALA A 12 -21.22 -5.82 -1.18
C ALA A 12 -19.81 -5.26 -1.39
N SER A 13 -19.64 -3.99 -1.03
CA SER A 13 -18.34 -3.35 -0.87
C SER A 13 -17.62 -4.00 0.30
N THR A 14 -16.91 -5.10 0.06
CA THR A 14 -15.98 -5.68 1.04
C THR A 14 -14.73 -4.82 1.09
N PHE A 15 -14.87 -3.66 1.73
CA PHE A 15 -13.76 -2.97 2.39
C PHE A 15 -13.20 -3.91 3.46
N PHE A 16 -12.08 -4.57 3.17
CA PHE A 16 -11.09 -4.81 4.21
C PHE A 16 -10.23 -3.56 4.23
N ALA A 17 -10.56 -2.59 5.08
CA ALA A 17 -10.11 -2.54 6.47
C ALA A 17 -8.57 -2.51 6.50
N ALA A 18 -8.06 -1.43 7.07
CA ALA A 18 -6.69 -1.31 7.53
C ALA A 18 -6.21 -2.65 8.09
N ALA A 19 -4.93 -2.95 7.92
CA ALA A 19 -4.27 -4.00 8.66
C ALA A 19 -4.41 -3.71 10.16
N ALA A 20 -5.57 -4.05 10.74
CA ALA A 20 -5.67 -4.48 12.10
C ALA A 20 -4.77 -5.70 12.13
N ALA A 21 -3.52 -5.46 12.53
CA ALA A 21 -2.59 -6.50 12.90
C ALA A 21 -3.41 -7.53 13.68
N ALA A 22 -3.48 -8.76 13.14
CA ALA A 22 -4.09 -9.87 13.84
C ALA A 22 -3.49 -9.91 15.23
N GLN A 23 -4.24 -9.41 16.22
CA GLN A 23 -3.79 -9.33 17.60
C GLN A 23 -3.67 -10.77 18.05
N ARG A 24 -2.42 -11.27 18.09
CA ARG A 24 -2.11 -12.48 18.85
C ARG A 24 -2.64 -12.23 20.26
N PRO A 25 -3.50 -13.11 20.81
CA PRO A 25 -4.02 -12.92 22.16
C PRO A 25 -2.84 -12.79 23.13
N GLY A 26 -2.79 -11.69 23.88
CA GLY A 26 -1.90 -11.53 25.04
C GLY A 26 -0.78 -10.48 24.97
N LYS A 27 -0.59 -9.73 23.87
CA LYS A 27 0.31 -8.56 23.89
C LYS A 27 -0.48 -7.25 23.76
N PRO A 28 -0.40 -6.33 24.75
CA PRO A 28 -1.00 -5.00 24.60
C PRO A 28 -0.41 -4.30 23.37
N ALA A 29 -1.20 -3.43 22.76
CA ALA A 29 -0.73 -2.61 21.65
C ALA A 29 0.56 -1.85 22.06
N PRO A 30 1.54 -1.71 21.16
CA PRO A 30 2.72 -0.91 21.47
C PRO A 30 2.27 0.52 21.84
N PRO A 31 3.00 1.19 22.75
CA PRO A 31 2.72 2.58 23.04
C PRO A 31 2.82 3.42 21.74
N PRO A 32 2.00 4.47 21.61
CA PRO A 32 2.09 5.42 20.52
C PRO A 32 3.50 5.99 20.46
N SER A 33 3.99 6.17 19.23
CA SER A 33 5.20 6.94 19.00
C SER A 33 4.91 8.42 19.16
N ARG A 34 5.89 9.20 19.60
CA ARG A 34 5.90 10.68 19.58
C ARG A 34 5.74 11.23 18.17
N TYR A 35 6.11 10.45 17.17
CA TYR A 35 6.09 10.85 15.78
C TYR A 35 5.05 10.03 15.00
N SER A 36 4.40 10.70 14.05
CA SER A 36 3.80 10.07 12.89
C SER A 36 4.49 10.61 11.65
N TYR A 37 4.17 10.09 10.48
CA TYR A 37 4.83 10.52 9.25
C TYR A 37 3.87 10.60 8.07
N THR A 38 4.24 11.43 7.11
CA THR A 38 3.65 11.45 5.77
C THR A 38 4.74 11.16 4.74
N LEU A 39 4.34 10.63 3.58
CA LEU A 39 5.22 10.36 2.46
C LEU A 39 4.98 11.42 1.38
N SER A 40 6.05 11.89 0.75
CA SER A 40 6.01 12.67 -0.48
C SER A 40 6.76 11.90 -1.56
N ILE A 41 6.17 11.71 -2.73
CA ILE A 41 6.83 11.03 -3.86
C ILE A 41 7.45 12.07 -4.78
N ASP A 42 8.71 11.86 -5.17
CA ASP A 42 9.35 12.69 -6.19
C ASP A 42 8.80 12.32 -7.57
N ALA A 43 7.99 13.20 -8.14
CA ALA A 43 7.39 13.00 -9.46
C ALA A 43 8.43 12.80 -10.57
N LYS A 44 9.65 13.34 -10.42
CA LYS A 44 10.74 13.17 -11.39
C LYS A 44 11.36 11.77 -11.35
N SER A 45 11.13 11.04 -10.26
CA SER A 45 11.57 9.65 -10.11
C SER A 45 10.58 8.64 -10.67
N LEU A 46 9.41 9.08 -11.16
CA LEU A 46 8.42 8.18 -11.73
C LEU A 46 8.77 7.87 -13.19
N PRO A 47 8.66 6.61 -13.63
CA PRO A 47 8.89 6.28 -15.03
C PRO A 47 7.73 6.79 -15.91
N PRO A 48 7.93 6.92 -17.23
CA PRO A 48 6.90 7.39 -18.15
C PRO A 48 5.58 6.61 -18.02
N GLY A 49 4.45 7.32 -18.00
CA GLY A 49 3.12 6.73 -17.86
C GLY A 49 2.74 6.31 -16.44
N VAL A 50 3.65 6.43 -15.47
CA VAL A 50 3.35 6.20 -14.05
C VAL A 50 3.00 7.51 -13.36
N THR A 51 1.93 7.50 -12.58
CA THR A 51 1.51 8.64 -11.78
C THR A 51 1.13 8.20 -10.38
N VAL A 52 1.32 9.10 -9.40
CA VAL A 52 0.93 8.88 -8.02
C VAL A 52 -0.08 9.94 -7.60
N ARG A 53 -1.21 9.50 -7.05
CA ARG A 53 -2.27 10.33 -6.51
C ARG A 53 -2.26 10.26 -4.99
N LYS A 54 -2.19 11.41 -4.34
CA LYS A 54 -2.33 11.52 -2.88
C LYS A 54 -3.81 11.63 -2.52
N VAL A 55 -4.25 10.81 -1.57
CA VAL A 55 -5.57 10.86 -0.94
C VAL A 55 -5.37 11.20 0.53
N SER A 56 -6.18 12.08 1.07
CA SER A 56 -6.13 12.49 2.48
C SER A 56 -7.55 12.51 3.01
N ASP A 57 -7.82 11.65 4.00
CA ASP A 57 -9.12 11.48 4.65
C ASP A 57 -8.93 11.07 6.12
N ASP A 58 -10.02 10.69 6.79
CA ASP A 58 -10.02 10.31 8.22
C ASP A 58 -9.12 9.11 8.53
N LEU A 59 -8.76 8.29 7.53
CA LEU A 59 -7.84 7.17 7.68
C LEU A 59 -6.37 7.58 7.48
N GLY A 60 -6.11 8.84 7.15
CA GLY A 60 -4.79 9.42 6.96
C GLY A 60 -4.42 9.67 5.49
N VAL A 61 -3.12 9.85 5.26
CA VAL A 61 -2.58 10.13 3.92
C VAL A 61 -2.18 8.83 3.23
N ARG A 62 -2.75 8.58 2.05
CA ARG A 62 -2.49 7.38 1.23
C ARG A 62 -2.05 7.78 -0.17
N HIS A 63 -1.13 7.02 -0.75
CA HIS A 63 -0.61 7.24 -2.10
C HIS A 63 -1.07 6.11 -3.00
N PHE A 64 -1.78 6.42 -4.07
CA PHE A 64 -2.22 5.45 -5.07
C PHE A 64 -1.37 5.62 -6.33
N VAL A 65 -0.83 4.52 -6.82
CA VAL A 65 -0.01 4.49 -8.04
C VAL A 65 -0.79 3.83 -9.17
N LYS A 66 -0.74 4.44 -10.34
CA LYS A 66 -1.25 3.88 -11.60
C LYS A 66 -0.18 3.91 -12.68
N ASN A 67 -0.26 2.98 -13.62
CA ASN A 67 0.61 2.94 -14.79
C ASN A 67 -0.23 2.78 -16.06
N SER A 68 -0.26 3.80 -16.90
CA SER A 68 -0.96 3.79 -18.20
C SER A 68 -0.07 3.43 -19.38
N SER A 69 1.23 3.17 -19.16
CA SER A 69 2.14 2.74 -20.22
C SER A 69 1.93 1.27 -20.61
N ASP A 70 2.50 0.89 -21.74
CA ASP A 70 2.64 -0.48 -22.22
C ASP A 70 3.83 -1.24 -21.60
N LYS A 71 4.59 -0.57 -20.71
CA LYS A 71 5.70 -1.16 -19.98
C LYS A 71 5.28 -1.54 -18.56
N PRO A 72 5.55 -2.76 -18.07
CA PRO A 72 5.10 -3.18 -16.76
C PRO A 72 5.89 -2.47 -15.65
N LEU A 73 5.17 -2.02 -14.62
CA LEU A 73 5.74 -1.62 -13.33
C LEU A 73 5.37 -2.68 -12.30
N VAL A 74 6.35 -3.32 -11.66
CA VAL A 74 6.14 -4.29 -10.58
C VAL A 74 6.57 -3.68 -9.25
N LEU A 75 5.70 -3.78 -8.24
CA LEU A 75 5.86 -3.22 -6.91
C LEU A 75 5.51 -4.26 -5.83
N ALA A 76 5.89 -3.94 -4.59
CA ALA A 76 5.55 -4.73 -3.41
C ALA A 76 5.89 -6.22 -3.56
N MET A 77 7.07 -6.49 -4.16
CA MET A 77 7.55 -7.83 -4.42
C MET A 77 8.00 -8.47 -3.11
N ILE A 78 7.42 -9.61 -2.77
CA ILE A 78 7.80 -10.41 -1.61
C ILE A 78 8.34 -11.73 -2.13
N TYR A 79 9.57 -12.04 -1.73
CA TYR A 79 10.25 -13.29 -2.07
C TYR A 79 10.33 -14.19 -0.84
N SER A 80 10.16 -15.50 -1.07
CA SER A 80 10.41 -16.55 -0.08
C SER A 80 11.20 -17.66 -0.77
N ASN A 81 12.38 -18.00 -0.25
CA ASN A 81 13.30 -18.96 -0.87
C ASN A 81 13.55 -18.64 -2.36
N ASP A 82 13.91 -17.39 -2.65
CA ASP A 82 14.16 -16.86 -4.01
C ASP A 82 12.98 -16.97 -5.00
N ARG A 83 11.77 -17.22 -4.49
CA ARG A 83 10.55 -17.29 -5.30
C ARG A 83 9.63 -16.14 -4.95
N LEU A 84 9.14 -15.44 -5.97
CA LEU A 84 8.08 -14.44 -5.82
C LEU A 84 6.83 -15.13 -5.25
N VAL A 85 6.37 -14.68 -4.08
CA VAL A 85 5.17 -15.18 -3.41
C VAL A 85 4.04 -14.15 -3.41
N SER A 86 4.36 -12.87 -3.57
CA SER A 86 3.39 -11.78 -3.73
C SER A 86 4.03 -10.63 -4.49
N GLY A 87 3.20 -9.87 -5.19
CA GLY A 87 3.60 -8.67 -5.93
C GLY A 87 2.41 -8.01 -6.58
N LYS A 88 2.59 -6.76 -7.03
CA LYS A 88 1.62 -6.00 -7.81
C LYS A 88 2.26 -5.59 -9.12
N LYS A 89 1.69 -5.98 -10.26
CA LYS A 89 2.12 -5.52 -11.59
C LYS A 89 1.09 -4.55 -12.14
N LEU A 90 1.51 -3.38 -12.57
CA LEU A 90 0.70 -2.37 -13.23
C LEU A 90 1.10 -2.28 -14.69
N LEU A 91 0.15 -2.47 -15.60
CA LEU A 91 0.38 -2.46 -17.04
C LEU A 91 -0.89 -2.04 -17.78
N GLY A 92 -0.77 -1.08 -18.71
CA GLY A 92 -1.88 -0.67 -19.57
C GLY A 92 -3.13 -0.21 -18.82
N GLY A 93 -2.95 0.47 -17.69
CA GLY A 93 -4.06 0.93 -16.83
C GLY A 93 -4.73 -0.17 -16.00
N LYS A 94 -4.09 -1.34 -15.84
CA LYS A 94 -4.61 -2.46 -15.04
C LYS A 94 -3.63 -2.93 -13.99
N VAL A 95 -4.16 -3.34 -12.83
CA VAL A 95 -3.43 -3.94 -11.72
C VAL A 95 -3.61 -5.46 -11.71
N TYR A 96 -2.49 -6.17 -11.64
CA TYR A 96 -2.42 -7.62 -11.49
C TYR A 96 -1.75 -7.97 -10.17
N GLY A 97 -2.30 -8.95 -9.44
CA GLY A 97 -1.64 -9.59 -8.31
C GLY A 97 -0.86 -10.82 -8.75
N TRP A 98 0.28 -11.11 -8.12
CA TRP A 98 0.95 -12.39 -8.28
C TRP A 98 0.33 -13.46 -7.39
N PHE A 99 -0.06 -14.58 -7.97
CA PHE A 99 -0.62 -15.73 -7.23
C PHE A 99 0.23 -16.98 -7.48
N PRO A 100 0.99 -17.46 -6.47
CA PRO A 100 1.94 -18.57 -6.66
C PRO A 100 1.25 -19.91 -6.94
N SER A 101 0.03 -20.11 -6.44
CA SER A 101 -0.82 -21.29 -6.66
C SER A 101 -2.08 -21.00 -7.48
N GLY A 102 -2.21 -19.78 -8.01
CA GLY A 102 -3.41 -19.28 -8.66
C GLY A 102 -4.55 -18.92 -7.71
N VAL A 103 -5.63 -18.39 -8.28
CA VAL A 103 -6.82 -17.94 -7.55
C VAL A 103 -7.90 -19.02 -7.62
N PRO A 104 -8.38 -19.55 -6.49
CA PRO A 104 -9.46 -20.52 -6.51
C PRO A 104 -10.77 -19.85 -6.96
N MET A 105 -11.30 -20.31 -8.10
CA MET A 105 -12.57 -19.84 -8.65
C MET A 105 -13.40 -21.06 -9.06
N ALA A 106 -14.64 -21.14 -8.56
CA ALA A 106 -15.54 -22.24 -8.88
C ALA A 106 -15.72 -22.37 -10.40
N GLY A 107 -15.52 -23.58 -10.93
CA GLY A 107 -15.67 -23.88 -12.36
C GLY A 107 -14.56 -23.33 -13.26
N LYS A 108 -13.44 -22.82 -12.72
CA LYS A 108 -12.30 -22.33 -13.50
C LYS A 108 -11.00 -23.03 -13.13
N GLN A 109 -10.12 -23.22 -14.11
CA GLN A 109 -8.76 -23.70 -13.88
C GLN A 109 -7.96 -22.65 -13.11
N HIS A 110 -7.23 -23.07 -12.07
CA HIS A 110 -6.34 -22.19 -11.33
C HIS A 110 -5.08 -21.95 -12.16
N LEU A 111 -4.87 -20.72 -12.60
CA LEU A 111 -3.67 -20.35 -13.35
C LEU A 111 -2.66 -19.73 -12.39
N LYS A 112 -1.40 -20.14 -12.46
CA LYS A 112 -0.31 -19.50 -11.70
C LYS A 112 0.08 -18.18 -12.36
N GLY A 113 0.44 -17.19 -11.54
CA GLY A 113 1.11 -15.97 -11.99
C GLY A 113 0.27 -14.70 -11.87
N TRP A 114 0.54 -13.72 -12.72
CA TRP A 114 -0.09 -12.40 -12.73
C TRP A 114 -1.57 -12.48 -13.14
N GLN A 115 -2.48 -12.13 -12.24
CA GLN A 115 -3.92 -12.18 -12.47
C GLN A 115 -4.65 -10.98 -11.89
N ALA A 116 -5.80 -10.64 -12.48
CA ALA A 116 -6.74 -9.63 -11.99
C ALA A 116 -8.11 -10.27 -11.71
N PRO A 117 -8.23 -11.16 -10.70
CA PRO A 117 -9.47 -11.92 -10.46
C PRO A 117 -10.62 -11.05 -9.96
N PHE A 118 -10.34 -9.82 -9.50
CA PHE A 118 -11.29 -8.91 -8.87
C PHE A 118 -11.76 -7.78 -9.81
N GLY A 119 -11.62 -7.98 -11.12
CA GLY A 119 -12.01 -7.01 -12.14
C GLY A 119 -10.89 -6.02 -12.52
N ASP A 120 -11.29 -5.02 -13.29
CA ASP A 120 -10.39 -3.97 -13.78
C ASP A 120 -10.15 -2.94 -12.67
N ILE A 121 -8.99 -3.04 -12.04
CA ILE A 121 -8.50 -2.10 -11.03
C ILE A 121 -7.40 -1.27 -11.69
N GLU A 122 -7.52 0.06 -11.66
CA GLU A 122 -6.61 0.97 -12.37
C GLU A 122 -5.37 1.38 -11.55
N GLU A 123 -5.50 1.38 -10.23
CA GLU A 123 -4.47 1.86 -9.31
C GLU A 123 -4.37 0.98 -8.06
N THR A 124 -3.21 0.96 -7.42
CA THR A 124 -2.99 0.25 -6.15
C THR A 124 -2.33 1.18 -5.14
N LEU A 125 -2.46 0.85 -3.86
CA LEU A 125 -1.75 1.56 -2.80
C LEU A 125 -0.23 1.39 -2.98
N LEU A 126 0.51 2.49 -2.90
CA LEU A 126 1.95 2.56 -2.82
C LEU A 126 2.34 2.61 -1.35
N THR A 127 2.96 1.54 -0.84
CA THR A 127 3.34 1.39 0.57
C THR A 127 4.84 1.34 0.72
N LEU A 128 5.35 1.87 1.84
CA LEU A 128 6.71 1.59 2.26
C LEU A 128 6.81 0.10 2.69
N PRO A 129 7.93 -0.58 2.42
CA PRO A 129 8.11 -1.97 2.83
C PRO A 129 8.19 -2.12 4.35
N ARG A 130 8.62 -1.06 5.05
CA ARG A 130 8.73 -1.00 6.51
C ARG A 130 8.50 0.44 6.98
N ASP A 131 7.92 0.56 8.17
CA ASP A 131 7.84 1.86 8.84
C ASP A 131 9.24 2.44 9.13
N PRO A 132 9.39 3.79 9.12
CA PRO A 132 10.66 4.44 9.44
C PRO A 132 11.13 4.12 10.86
N GLU A 133 12.44 3.95 11.06
CA GLU A 133 13.02 3.60 12.37
C GLU A 133 12.70 4.63 13.46
N ARG A 134 12.53 5.90 13.07
CA ARG A 134 12.14 6.98 14.00
C ARG A 134 10.78 6.76 14.64
N ILE A 135 9.87 6.02 13.99
CA ILE A 135 8.58 5.65 14.61
C ILE A 135 8.80 4.73 15.80
N TYR A 136 9.79 3.84 15.75
CA TYR A 136 10.11 2.97 16.88
C TYR A 136 10.84 3.73 17.99
N ALA A 137 11.85 4.54 17.64
CA ALA A 137 12.57 5.39 18.59
C ALA A 137 11.64 6.38 19.31
N GLY A 138 10.64 6.92 18.59
CA GLY A 138 9.65 7.84 19.16
C GLY A 138 8.75 7.23 20.24
N ARG A 139 8.82 5.92 20.50
CA ARG A 139 8.05 5.27 21.58
C ARG A 139 8.71 5.39 22.96
N GLU A 140 9.95 5.88 23.03
CA GLU A 140 10.61 6.15 24.31
C GLU A 140 9.83 7.20 25.11
N LYS A 141 9.81 7.08 26.43
CA LYS A 141 9.11 8.02 27.32
C LYS A 141 9.94 9.28 27.51
N GLY A 142 9.25 10.41 27.71
CA GLY A 142 9.90 11.67 28.07
C GLY A 142 10.53 12.42 26.90
N LEU A 143 10.32 11.98 25.66
CA LEU A 143 10.82 12.70 24.48
C LEU A 143 10.24 14.12 24.42
N ASP A 144 11.07 15.06 23.99
CA ASP A 144 10.67 16.44 23.74
C ASP A 144 9.81 16.53 22.47
N LYS A 145 9.45 17.75 22.05
CA LYS A 145 8.64 17.98 20.84
C LYS A 145 9.51 18.21 19.59
N THR A 146 10.80 17.91 19.66
CA THR A 146 11.71 18.11 18.53
C THR A 146 11.41 17.07 17.46
N LEU A 147 11.18 17.51 16.23
CA LEU A 147 10.93 16.60 15.11
C LEU A 147 12.25 16.03 14.58
N PRO A 148 12.29 14.74 14.20
CA PRO A 148 13.37 14.20 13.40
C PRO A 148 13.47 14.95 12.06
N ALA A 149 14.68 15.01 11.52
CA ALA A 149 14.88 15.50 10.16
C ALA A 149 14.15 14.63 9.14
N ASP A 150 13.78 15.23 8.01
CA ASP A 150 13.21 14.54 6.87
C ASP A 150 14.15 13.43 6.37
N GLU A 151 13.57 12.30 6.00
CA GLU A 151 14.33 11.11 5.60
C GLU A 151 14.06 10.77 4.14
N PRO A 152 15.08 10.69 3.27
CA PRO A 152 14.89 10.22 1.90
C PRO A 152 14.51 8.74 1.93
N VAL A 153 13.58 8.35 1.06
CA VAL A 153 13.16 6.95 0.93
C VAL A 153 13.22 6.48 -0.51
N THR A 154 13.58 5.22 -0.66
CA THR A 154 13.56 4.50 -1.93
C THR A 154 12.54 3.37 -1.84
N ILE A 155 11.61 3.34 -2.79
CA ILE A 155 10.66 2.25 -2.96
C ILE A 155 11.15 1.42 -4.14
N GLU A 156 11.56 0.19 -3.84
CA GLU A 156 12.03 -0.76 -4.83
C GLU A 156 10.90 -1.19 -5.76
N ALA A 157 11.24 -1.24 -7.05
CA ALA A 157 10.34 -1.60 -8.13
C ALA A 157 11.09 -2.38 -9.21
N GLU A 158 10.34 -2.96 -10.12
CA GLU A 158 10.83 -3.38 -11.43
C GLU A 158 10.09 -2.58 -12.49
N TYR A 159 10.80 -2.00 -13.46
CA TYR A 159 10.20 -1.34 -14.62
C TYR A 159 10.73 -1.98 -15.89
N ASP A 160 9.83 -2.56 -16.69
CA ASP A 160 10.17 -3.24 -17.94
C ASP A 160 11.21 -4.36 -17.76
N GLY A 161 11.08 -5.16 -16.69
CA GLY A 161 12.03 -6.24 -16.39
C GLY A 161 13.33 -5.82 -15.73
N GLN A 162 13.53 -4.52 -15.46
CA GLN A 162 14.75 -3.98 -14.88
C GLN A 162 14.52 -3.43 -13.46
N PRO A 163 15.48 -3.58 -12.54
CA PRO A 163 15.42 -2.93 -11.23
C PRO A 163 15.20 -1.42 -11.38
N TYR A 164 14.27 -0.89 -10.59
CA TYR A 164 13.90 0.52 -10.61
C TYR A 164 13.67 1.03 -9.18
N ALA A 165 13.85 2.33 -9.00
CA ALA A 165 13.77 2.97 -7.69
C ALA A 165 12.87 4.22 -7.78
N ILE A 166 11.69 4.14 -7.17
CA ILE A 166 10.84 5.32 -6.96
C ILE A 166 11.35 6.04 -5.71
N LYS A 167 11.60 7.34 -5.82
CA LYS A 167 12.16 8.14 -4.74
C LYS A 167 11.07 8.94 -4.04
N GLY A 168 11.29 9.21 -2.77
CA GLY A 168 10.43 10.07 -1.98
C GLY A 168 11.13 10.62 -0.75
N THR A 169 10.34 11.27 0.08
CA THR A 169 10.77 11.84 1.35
C THR A 169 9.71 11.57 2.41
N ILE A 170 10.14 11.12 3.57
CA ILE A 170 9.34 10.97 4.77
C ILE A 170 9.41 12.29 5.54
N HIS A 171 8.26 12.88 5.82
CA HIS A 171 8.13 14.06 6.66
C HIS A 171 7.51 13.67 8.00
N TYR A 172 8.17 14.01 9.09
CA TYR A 172 7.73 13.69 10.44
C TYR A 172 6.81 14.79 11.00
N GLN A 173 5.83 14.37 11.80
CA GLN A 173 4.94 15.27 12.52
C GLN A 173 4.66 14.71 13.93
N LEU A 174 4.31 15.59 14.87
CA LEU A 174 4.00 15.16 16.23
C LEU A 174 2.71 14.34 16.26
N ASN A 175 2.74 13.25 17.04
CA ASN A 175 1.58 12.42 17.29
C ASN A 175 0.89 12.85 18.60
N PRO A 176 -0.33 13.38 18.57
CA PRO A 176 -1.03 13.83 19.77
C PRO A 176 -1.33 12.69 20.76
N ALA A 177 -1.45 11.44 20.27
CA ALA A 177 -1.72 10.29 21.12
C ALA A 177 -0.57 9.95 22.08
N TYR A 178 0.66 10.42 21.80
CA TYR A 178 1.80 10.21 22.68
C TYR A 178 1.66 10.95 24.02
N ASP A 179 1.21 12.22 23.99
CA ASP A 179 1.06 13.02 25.20
C ASP A 179 -0.14 12.60 26.04
N ALA A 180 -1.15 11.96 25.42
CA ALA A 180 -2.33 11.44 26.12
C ALA A 180 -2.05 10.24 27.04
N GLN A 181 -0.83 9.68 27.01
CA GLN A 181 -0.40 8.60 27.91
C GLN A 181 0.32 9.09 29.17
N ARG A 182 0.46 10.40 29.37
CA ARG A 182 1.07 10.99 30.57
C ARG A 182 0.07 11.16 31.69
#